data_AF-A0A5D0CMB7-F1
#
_entry.id   AF-A0A5D0CMB7-F1
#
_cell.length_a   1.000
_cell.length_b   1.000
_cell.length_c   1.000
_cell.angle_alpha   90.00
_cell.angle_beta   90.00
_cell.angle_gamma   90.00
#
_symmetry.space_group_name_H-M   'P 1'
#
loop_
_entity.id
_entity.type
_entity.pdbx_description
1 polymer ?
#
loop_
_entity_poly.entity_id
_entity_poly.type
_entity_poly.pdbx_seq_one_letter_code
_entity_poly.pdbx_strand_id
1 'polypeptide(L)'
;MWIAFVSALGWGVMPILAQWTKAGPREQLLGTSAGAVLFAAGLYAASPTVFSPGPYMISFISGILWAVGQWLQFEAFQRIRVSVAIPFICGLQLTGTTLFAALALGEWSTRFQLLLGTAALALVLAGVLLTSLQERSAGTKHGLTPGQLSILLCSALALTGYVVINQWFDISGLAVILPQSAGMFLAAITIGLLAGKRPSPRMVIRNLATGFAWSVANLALFVANGRIGVAASFPVSQVSIVIATVGSILIFKEKKSAAVWMRVLLGSTVLMAGVFLIGLTKS
;
A
#
# COMPACT_ATOMS: atom_id res chain seq x y z
N MET A 1 17.38 10.52 5.06
CA MET A 1 16.17 11.04 4.38
C MET A 1 15.99 10.45 2.98
N TRP A 2 16.98 10.50 2.08
CA TRP A 2 16.88 9.98 0.69
C TRP A 2 16.42 8.52 0.57
N ILE A 3 16.85 7.64 1.48
CA ILE A 3 16.45 6.22 1.46
C ILE A 3 14.94 6.06 1.68
N ALA A 4 14.32 6.84 2.57
CA ALA A 4 12.87 6.79 2.77
C ALA A 4 12.10 7.24 1.52
N PHE A 5 12.69 8.14 0.72
CA PHE A 5 12.11 8.57 -0.56
C PHE A 5 12.16 7.47 -1.63
N VAL A 6 13.16 6.56 -1.58
CA VAL A 6 13.17 5.36 -2.44
C VAL A 6 11.95 4.48 -2.16
N SER A 7 11.54 4.35 -0.89
CA SER A 7 10.29 3.68 -0.54
C SER A 7 9.07 4.38 -1.15
N ALA A 8 9.04 5.71 -1.09
CA ALA A 8 7.97 6.50 -1.69
C ALA A 8 7.87 6.30 -3.21
N LEU A 9 9.01 6.29 -3.90
CA LEU A 9 9.08 6.05 -5.34
C LEU A 9 8.61 4.63 -5.69
N GLY A 10 9.13 3.61 -5.02
CA GLY A 10 8.79 2.22 -5.34
C GLY A 10 7.30 1.92 -5.17
N TRP A 11 6.72 2.26 -4.01
CA TRP A 11 5.28 2.09 -3.79
C TRP A 11 4.41 3.04 -4.61
N GLY A 12 4.90 4.26 -4.90
CA GLY A 12 4.17 5.21 -5.72
C GLY A 12 4.09 4.81 -7.20
N VAL A 13 5.17 4.23 -7.73
CA VAL A 13 5.27 3.82 -9.14
C VAL A 13 4.65 2.44 -9.37
N MET A 14 4.68 1.54 -8.39
CA MET A 14 4.10 0.19 -8.48
C MET A 14 2.68 0.15 -9.08
N PRO A 15 1.68 0.89 -8.57
CA PRO A 15 0.33 0.81 -9.11
C PRO A 15 0.21 1.41 -10.53
N ILE A 16 1.05 2.39 -10.86
CA ILE A 16 1.16 2.95 -12.21
C ILE A 16 1.70 1.89 -13.17
N LEU A 17 2.79 1.22 -12.81
CA LEU A 17 3.37 0.12 -13.60
C LEU A 17 2.36 -1.00 -13.81
N ALA A 18 1.68 -1.42 -12.74
CA ALA A 18 0.66 -2.47 -12.80
C ALA A 18 -0.42 -2.11 -13.83
N GLN A 19 -1.01 -0.91 -13.72
CA GLN A 19 -2.03 -0.46 -14.65
C GLN A 19 -1.50 -0.29 -16.09
N TRP A 20 -0.26 0.18 -16.24
CA TRP A 20 0.37 0.35 -17.55
C TRP A 20 0.60 -0.96 -18.30
N THR A 21 0.76 -2.09 -17.58
CA THR A 21 0.87 -3.41 -18.23
C THR A 21 -0.41 -3.82 -18.97
N LYS A 22 -1.58 -3.26 -18.61
CA LYS A 22 -2.92 -3.68 -19.06
C LYS A 22 -3.21 -5.17 -18.80
N ALA A 23 -2.47 -5.79 -17.90
CA ALA A 23 -2.71 -7.15 -17.46
C ALA A 23 -3.95 -7.22 -16.57
N GLY A 24 -4.58 -8.39 -16.50
CA GLY A 24 -5.67 -8.62 -15.56
C GLY A 24 -5.18 -8.61 -14.10
N PRO A 25 -6.08 -8.43 -13.12
CA PRO A 25 -5.71 -8.37 -11.70
C PRO A 25 -4.92 -9.58 -11.20
N ARG A 26 -5.20 -10.76 -11.76
CA ARG A 26 -4.53 -12.01 -11.37
C ARG A 26 -3.11 -12.08 -11.91
N GLU A 27 -2.90 -11.69 -13.17
CA GLU A 27 -1.56 -11.59 -13.76
C GLU A 27 -0.71 -10.53 -13.08
N GLN A 28 -1.32 -9.40 -12.71
CA GLN A 28 -0.67 -8.34 -11.93
C GLN A 28 -0.22 -8.88 -10.56
N LEU A 29 -1.12 -9.57 -9.84
CA LEU A 29 -0.81 -10.16 -8.54
C LEU A 29 0.28 -11.23 -8.62
N LEU A 30 0.16 -12.17 -9.56
CA LEU A 30 1.12 -13.26 -9.73
C LEU A 30 2.49 -12.73 -10.16
N GLY A 31 2.53 -11.75 -11.07
CA GLY A 31 3.79 -11.11 -11.48
C GLY A 31 4.44 -10.33 -10.33
N THR A 32 3.64 -9.57 -9.58
CA THR A 32 4.15 -8.78 -8.45
C THR A 32 4.74 -9.70 -7.37
N SER A 33 4.02 -10.76 -7.00
CA SER A 33 4.47 -11.71 -5.98
C SER A 33 5.66 -12.56 -6.45
N ALA A 34 5.71 -12.97 -7.73
CA ALA A 34 6.87 -13.65 -8.30
C ALA A 34 8.12 -12.76 -8.27
N GLY A 35 7.99 -11.49 -8.68
CA GLY A 35 9.08 -10.51 -8.61
C GLY A 35 9.55 -10.29 -7.17
N ALA A 36 8.60 -10.27 -6.21
CA ALA A 36 8.94 -10.13 -4.80
C ALA A 36 9.73 -11.34 -4.26
N VAL A 37 9.33 -12.56 -4.59
CA VAL A 37 10.05 -13.79 -4.21
C VAL A 37 11.44 -13.83 -4.83
N LEU A 38 11.59 -13.48 -6.11
CA LEU A 38 12.91 -13.43 -6.77
C LEU A 38 13.84 -12.44 -6.08
N PHE A 39 13.34 -11.25 -5.77
CA PHE A 39 14.12 -10.26 -5.02
C PHE A 39 14.47 -10.77 -3.63
N ALA A 40 13.51 -11.35 -2.91
CA ALA A 40 13.71 -11.85 -1.56
C ALA A 40 14.73 -12.99 -1.51
N ALA A 41 14.72 -13.89 -2.49
CA ALA A 41 15.71 -14.95 -2.62
C ALA A 41 17.12 -14.40 -2.86
N GLY A 42 17.26 -13.41 -3.75
CA GLY A 42 18.54 -12.74 -3.98
C GLY A 42 19.04 -12.00 -2.73
N LEU A 43 18.14 -11.32 -2.01
CA LEU A 43 18.46 -10.64 -0.76
C LEU A 43 18.90 -11.62 0.33
N TYR A 44 18.20 -12.75 0.47
CA TYR A 44 18.54 -13.79 1.44
C TYR A 44 19.89 -14.46 1.13
N ALA A 45 20.20 -14.66 -0.16
CA ALA A 45 21.51 -15.20 -0.56
C ALA A 45 22.66 -14.23 -0.22
N ALA A 46 22.44 -12.91 -0.33
CA ALA A 46 23.45 -11.91 0.01
C ALA A 46 23.55 -11.64 1.53
N SER A 47 22.43 -11.68 2.23
CA SER A 47 22.32 -11.40 3.67
C SER A 47 21.39 -12.42 4.34
N PRO A 48 21.89 -13.64 4.65
CA PRO A 48 21.07 -14.68 5.26
C PRO A 48 20.51 -14.22 6.61
N THR A 49 19.21 -14.35 6.79
CA THR A 49 18.56 -14.10 8.08
C THR A 49 18.37 -15.41 8.84
N VAL A 50 18.50 -15.36 10.17
CA VAL A 50 18.24 -16.53 11.03
C VAL A 50 16.79 -16.97 10.87
N PHE A 51 16.60 -18.25 10.54
CA PHE A 51 15.27 -18.82 10.44
C PHE A 51 14.68 -19.02 11.83
N SER A 52 13.50 -18.45 12.06
CA SER A 52 12.72 -18.65 13.28
C SER A 52 11.29 -19.06 12.90
N PRO A 53 10.82 -20.28 13.23
CA PRO A 53 9.55 -20.81 12.74
C PRO A 53 8.33 -19.92 13.02
N GLY A 54 8.24 -19.36 14.23
CA GLY A 54 7.13 -18.50 14.65
C GLY A 54 7.04 -17.23 13.80
N PRO A 55 8.06 -16.35 13.84
CA PRO A 55 8.11 -15.14 13.01
C PRO A 55 7.96 -15.42 11.52
N TYR A 56 8.57 -16.52 11.03
CA TYR A 56 8.43 -16.93 9.64
C TYR A 56 6.97 -17.21 9.27
N MET A 57 6.23 -17.96 10.09
CA MET A 57 4.82 -18.25 9.83
C MET A 57 3.91 -17.03 9.92
N ILE A 58 4.17 -16.13 10.87
CA ILE A 58 3.39 -14.91 11.01
C ILE A 58 3.60 -13.99 9.80
N SER A 59 4.85 -13.78 9.37
CA SER A 59 5.15 -13.01 8.16
C SER A 59 4.63 -13.71 6.89
N PHE A 60 4.62 -15.03 6.84
CA PHE A 60 3.99 -15.78 5.75
C PHE A 60 2.48 -15.51 5.66
N ILE A 61 1.77 -15.56 6.79
CA ILE A 61 0.33 -15.24 6.86
C ILE A 61 0.08 -13.78 6.49
N SER A 62 0.95 -12.86 6.92
CA SER A 62 0.84 -11.45 6.52
C SER A 62 0.97 -11.27 5.01
N GLY A 63 1.79 -12.08 4.35
CA GLY A 63 1.90 -12.14 2.89
C GLY A 63 0.62 -12.59 2.19
N ILE A 64 -0.12 -13.52 2.79
CA ILE A 64 -1.45 -13.94 2.28
C ILE A 64 -2.44 -12.78 2.37
N LEU A 65 -2.50 -12.09 3.51
CA LEU A 65 -3.37 -10.92 3.70
C LEU A 65 -3.01 -9.81 2.70
N TRP A 66 -1.72 -9.59 2.45
CA TRP A 66 -1.25 -8.66 1.44
C TRP A 66 -1.77 -9.06 0.06
N ALA A 67 -1.65 -10.34 -0.33
CA ALA A 67 -2.09 -10.80 -1.63
C ALA A 67 -3.60 -10.63 -1.85
N VAL A 68 -4.42 -10.89 -0.82
CA VAL A 68 -5.87 -10.63 -0.87
C VAL A 68 -6.14 -9.15 -1.05
N GLY A 69 -5.52 -8.30 -0.23
CA GLY A 69 -5.69 -6.85 -0.30
C GLY A 69 -5.25 -6.28 -1.65
N GLN A 70 -4.11 -6.74 -2.16
CA GLN A 70 -3.55 -6.31 -3.42
C GLN A 70 -4.35 -6.82 -4.63
N TRP A 71 -4.88 -8.05 -4.57
CA TRP A 71 -5.79 -8.55 -5.58
C TRP A 71 -7.03 -7.66 -5.71
N LEU A 72 -7.67 -7.34 -4.59
CA LEU A 72 -8.83 -6.45 -4.55
C LEU A 72 -8.49 -5.03 -5.03
N GLN A 73 -7.29 -4.54 -4.72
CA GLN A 73 -6.80 -3.26 -5.23
C GLN A 73 -6.66 -3.27 -6.77
N PHE A 74 -6.11 -4.35 -7.34
CA PHE A 74 -6.01 -4.52 -8.79
C PHE A 74 -7.39 -4.67 -9.45
N GLU A 75 -8.33 -5.38 -8.82
CA GLU A 75 -9.74 -5.43 -9.26
C GLU A 75 -10.38 -4.03 -9.23
N ALA A 76 -10.10 -3.22 -8.20
CA ALA A 76 -10.57 -1.84 -8.12
C ALA A 76 -10.06 -1.01 -9.30
N PHE A 77 -8.79 -1.17 -9.71
CA PHE A 77 -8.21 -0.44 -10.85
C PHE A 77 -8.86 -0.77 -12.20
N GLN A 78 -9.57 -1.90 -12.31
CA GLN A 78 -10.35 -2.23 -13.51
C GLN A 78 -11.69 -1.49 -13.58
N ARG A 79 -12.18 -0.98 -12.44
CA ARG A 79 -13.54 -0.44 -12.30
C ARG A 79 -13.57 1.01 -11.82
N ILE A 80 -12.47 1.50 -11.26
CA ILE A 80 -12.30 2.79 -10.60
C ILE A 80 -10.98 3.37 -11.07
N ARG A 81 -10.93 4.69 -11.28
CA ARG A 81 -9.68 5.35 -11.66
C ARG A 81 -8.63 5.17 -10.56
N VAL A 82 -7.40 4.86 -10.98
CA VAL A 82 -6.26 4.65 -10.08
C VAL A 82 -6.02 5.88 -9.20
N SER A 83 -6.20 7.07 -9.76
CA SER A 83 -6.12 8.38 -9.09
C SER A 83 -7.15 8.60 -7.96
N VAL A 84 -8.17 7.74 -7.87
CA VAL A 84 -9.20 7.77 -6.82
C VAL A 84 -9.04 6.58 -5.89
N ALA A 85 -8.81 5.38 -6.44
CA ALA A 85 -8.71 4.15 -5.66
C ALA A 85 -7.51 4.16 -4.69
N ILE A 86 -6.35 4.68 -5.12
CA ILE A 86 -5.14 4.69 -4.29
C ILE A 86 -5.29 5.54 -3.02
N PRO A 87 -5.59 6.85 -3.11
CA PRO A 87 -5.66 7.66 -1.90
C PRO A 87 -6.74 7.11 -0.95
N PHE A 88 -7.83 6.55 -1.49
CA PHE A 88 -8.86 5.90 -0.70
C PHE A 88 -8.34 4.67 0.06
N ILE A 89 -7.78 3.68 -0.64
CA ILE A 89 -7.29 2.43 -0.04
C ILE A 89 -6.17 2.73 0.95
N CYS A 90 -5.17 3.50 0.54
CA CYS A 90 -4.01 3.81 1.39
C CYS A 90 -4.40 4.66 2.60
N GLY A 91 -5.25 5.67 2.43
CA GLY A 91 -5.70 6.49 3.56
C GLY A 91 -6.51 5.69 4.59
N LEU A 92 -7.36 4.76 4.13
CA LEU A 92 -8.10 3.88 5.04
C LEU A 92 -7.18 2.83 5.69
N GLN A 93 -6.23 2.28 4.95
CA GLN A 93 -5.20 1.40 5.51
C GLN A 93 -4.39 2.10 6.60
N LEU A 94 -3.95 3.34 6.35
CA LEU A 94 -3.23 4.17 7.32
C LEU A 94 -4.07 4.44 8.56
N THR A 95 -5.36 4.73 8.37
CA THR A 95 -6.30 4.91 9.48
C THR A 95 -6.42 3.65 10.31
N GLY A 96 -6.64 2.49 9.67
CA GLY A 96 -6.79 1.20 10.35
C GLY A 96 -5.53 0.77 11.10
N THR A 97 -4.36 0.88 10.47
CA THR A 97 -3.07 0.52 11.08
C THR A 97 -2.73 1.43 12.26
N THR A 98 -3.01 2.73 12.14
CA THR A 98 -2.77 3.70 13.22
C THR A 98 -3.72 3.48 14.40
N LEU A 99 -5.01 3.22 14.14
CA LEU A 99 -5.97 2.89 15.19
C LEU A 99 -5.60 1.59 15.91
N PHE A 100 -5.16 0.58 15.18
CA PHE A 100 -4.69 -0.67 15.78
C PHE A 100 -3.47 -0.42 16.70
N ALA A 101 -2.48 0.33 16.23
CA ALA A 101 -1.32 0.67 17.03
C ALA A 101 -1.70 1.47 18.30
N ALA A 102 -2.60 2.44 18.18
CA ALA A 102 -3.08 3.22 19.30
C ALA A 102 -3.83 2.39 20.35
N LEU A 103 -4.79 1.57 19.91
CA LEU A 103 -5.73 0.87 20.80
C LEU A 103 -5.22 -0.49 21.27
N ALA A 104 -4.61 -1.25 20.36
CA ALA A 104 -4.22 -2.64 20.60
C ALA A 104 -2.79 -2.73 21.14
N LEU A 105 -1.87 -1.89 20.65
CA LEU A 105 -0.49 -1.84 21.15
C LEU A 105 -0.29 -0.80 22.26
N GLY A 106 -1.29 0.05 22.52
CA GLY A 106 -1.22 1.07 23.57
C GLY A 106 -0.23 2.20 23.28
N GLU A 107 0.11 2.45 22.01
CA GLU A 107 1.11 3.46 21.63
C GLU A 107 0.71 4.89 22.06
N TRP A 108 -0.59 5.18 22.18
CA TRP A 108 -1.09 6.50 22.60
C TRP A 108 -1.33 6.55 24.11
N SER A 109 -0.23 6.53 24.87
CA SER A 109 -0.27 6.54 26.34
C SER A 109 -0.41 7.95 26.94
N THR A 110 -0.07 8.99 26.18
CA THR A 110 -0.13 10.39 26.64
C THR A 110 -1.31 11.16 26.06
N ARG A 111 -1.79 12.18 26.79
CA ARG A 111 -2.84 13.10 26.29
C ARG A 111 -2.42 13.80 24.99
N PHE A 112 -1.13 14.10 24.84
CA PHE A 112 -0.58 14.69 23.63
C PHE A 112 -0.68 13.73 22.44
N GLN A 113 -0.26 12.48 22.58
CA GLN A 113 -0.38 11.46 21.52
C GLN A 113 -1.83 11.18 21.14
N LEU A 114 -2.75 11.14 22.11
CA LEU A 114 -4.18 10.99 21.85
C LEU A 114 -4.75 12.15 21.02
N LEU A 115 -4.47 13.39 21.39
CA LEU A 115 -4.94 14.58 20.65
C LEU A 115 -4.31 14.66 19.25
N LEU A 116 -3.00 14.45 19.16
CA LEU A 116 -2.27 14.51 17.90
C LEU A 116 -2.72 13.40 16.96
N GLY A 117 -2.85 12.18 17.47
CA GLY A 117 -3.28 11.00 16.74
C GLY A 117 -4.72 11.12 16.23
N THR A 118 -5.65 11.57 17.07
CA THR A 118 -7.05 11.80 16.64
C THR A 118 -7.15 12.90 15.57
N ALA A 119 -6.43 14.01 15.74
CA ALA A 119 -6.34 15.06 14.71
C ALA A 119 -5.73 14.53 13.41
N ALA A 120 -4.69 13.70 13.51
CA ALA A 120 -4.03 13.07 12.36
C ALA A 120 -4.99 12.19 11.55
N LEU A 121 -5.76 11.34 12.23
CA LEU A 121 -6.77 10.49 11.60
C LEU A 121 -7.87 11.30 10.92
N ALA A 122 -8.35 12.37 11.57
CA ALA A 122 -9.33 13.28 10.98
C ALA A 122 -8.81 13.92 9.68
N LEU A 123 -7.54 14.35 9.66
CA LEU A 123 -6.90 14.90 8.47
C LEU A 123 -6.72 13.86 7.36
N VAL A 124 -6.27 12.64 7.69
CA VAL A 124 -6.15 11.56 6.69
C VAL A 124 -7.51 11.28 6.04
N LEU A 125 -8.56 11.10 6.84
CA LEU A 125 -9.92 10.86 6.33
C LEU A 125 -10.45 12.05 5.52
N ALA A 126 -10.21 13.29 5.96
CA ALA A 126 -10.58 14.48 5.20
C ALA A 126 -9.86 14.54 3.84
N GLY A 127 -8.57 14.23 3.80
CA GLY A 127 -7.80 14.15 2.55
C GLY A 127 -8.30 13.06 1.60
N VAL A 128 -8.68 11.90 2.13
CA VAL A 128 -9.34 10.82 1.36
C VAL A 128 -10.67 11.27 0.78
N LEU A 129 -11.49 11.98 1.56
CA LEU A 129 -12.77 12.49 1.08
C LEU A 129 -12.57 13.52 -0.04
N LEU A 130 -11.67 14.48 0.16
CA LEU A 130 -11.36 15.51 -0.86
C LEU A 130 -10.85 14.91 -2.17
N THR A 131 -9.99 13.89 -2.09
CA THR A 131 -9.46 13.18 -3.27
C THR A 131 -10.50 12.25 -3.91
N SER A 132 -11.41 11.62 -3.14
CA SER A 132 -12.43 10.72 -3.71
C SER A 132 -13.59 11.45 -4.40
N LEU A 133 -13.86 12.72 -4.02
CA LEU A 133 -14.85 13.57 -4.68
C LEU A 133 -14.52 13.91 -6.15
N GLN A 134 -13.34 13.52 -6.65
CA GLN A 134 -12.98 13.55 -8.07
C GLN A 134 -13.97 12.76 -8.95
N GLU A 135 -14.59 11.69 -8.43
CA GLU A 135 -15.57 10.90 -9.19
C GLU A 135 -16.81 11.74 -9.53
N ARG A 136 -17.41 12.41 -8.54
CA ARG A 136 -18.63 13.21 -8.74
C ARG A 136 -18.46 14.37 -9.72
N SER A 137 -17.24 14.91 -9.86
CA SER A 137 -16.99 16.07 -10.73
C SER A 137 -16.50 15.74 -12.13
N ALA A 138 -16.30 14.47 -12.46
CA ALA A 138 -15.88 14.04 -13.80
C ALA A 138 -17.06 13.74 -14.75
N GLY A 139 -18.29 14.18 -14.42
CA GLY A 139 -19.47 14.02 -15.28
C GLY A 139 -20.27 12.73 -15.03
N THR A 140 -19.84 11.86 -14.11
CA THR A 140 -20.66 10.75 -13.60
C THR A 140 -21.69 11.29 -12.61
N LYS A 141 -22.99 11.21 -12.96
CA LYS A 141 -24.11 11.67 -12.11
C LYS A 141 -24.19 10.94 -10.76
N HIS A 142 -23.50 9.82 -10.60
CA HIS A 142 -23.45 9.03 -9.37
C HIS A 142 -22.00 8.83 -8.94
N GLY A 143 -21.76 8.87 -7.61
CA GLY A 143 -20.46 8.57 -7.02
C GLY A 143 -20.10 7.08 -7.13
N LEU A 144 -19.16 6.63 -6.31
CA LEU A 144 -18.79 5.21 -6.23
C LEU A 144 -20.03 4.35 -5.94
N THR A 145 -20.21 3.27 -6.70
CA THR A 145 -21.28 2.31 -6.46
C THR A 145 -21.02 1.52 -5.17
N PRO A 146 -22.04 0.93 -4.53
CA PRO A 146 -21.83 0.10 -3.35
C PRO A 146 -20.81 -1.02 -3.57
N GLY A 147 -20.85 -1.69 -4.73
CA GLY A 147 -19.88 -2.74 -5.07
C GLY A 147 -18.44 -2.22 -5.23
N GLN A 148 -18.26 -1.04 -5.83
CA GLN A 148 -16.95 -0.38 -5.92
C GLN A 148 -16.43 -0.02 -4.52
N LEU A 149 -17.29 0.54 -3.67
CA LEU A 149 -16.95 0.88 -2.29
C LEU A 149 -16.56 -0.37 -1.48
N SER A 150 -17.31 -1.46 -1.59
CA SER A 150 -17.00 -2.74 -0.93
C SER A 150 -15.61 -3.26 -1.31
N ILE A 151 -15.24 -3.22 -2.59
CA ILE A 151 -13.90 -3.67 -3.03
C ILE A 151 -12.80 -2.79 -2.40
N LEU A 152 -12.96 -1.47 -2.39
CA LEU A 152 -11.99 -0.54 -1.78
C LEU A 152 -11.84 -0.78 -0.27
N LEU A 153 -12.97 -0.95 0.44
CA LEU A 153 -12.97 -1.20 1.89
C LEU A 153 -12.32 -2.54 2.22
N CYS A 154 -12.71 -3.62 1.53
CA CYS A 154 -12.13 -4.94 1.77
C CYS A 154 -10.63 -4.97 1.43
N SER A 155 -10.21 -4.28 0.37
CA SER A 155 -8.78 -4.12 0.05
C SER A 155 -8.03 -3.42 1.18
N ALA A 156 -8.53 -2.27 1.64
CA ALA A 156 -7.91 -1.52 2.73
C ALA A 156 -7.86 -2.31 4.05
N LEU A 157 -8.90 -3.07 4.37
CA LEU A 157 -8.96 -3.92 5.57
C LEU A 157 -7.94 -5.07 5.49
N ALA A 158 -7.87 -5.77 4.36
CA ALA A 158 -6.87 -6.84 4.17
C ALA A 158 -5.44 -6.30 4.22
N LEU A 159 -5.19 -5.14 3.58
CA LEU A 159 -3.90 -4.45 3.63
C LEU A 159 -3.58 -3.90 5.02
N THR A 160 -4.59 -3.56 5.83
CA THR A 160 -4.42 -3.23 7.25
C THR A 160 -3.97 -4.47 8.01
N GLY A 161 -4.71 -5.58 7.84
CA GLY A 161 -4.40 -6.89 8.42
C GLY A 161 -2.96 -7.34 8.17
N TYR A 162 -2.51 -7.19 6.92
CA TYR A 162 -1.13 -7.42 6.51
C TYR A 162 -0.10 -6.69 7.38
N VAL A 163 -0.31 -5.39 7.65
CA VAL A 163 0.63 -4.58 8.42
C VAL A 163 0.53 -4.90 9.92
N VAL A 164 -0.68 -4.96 10.45
CA VAL A 164 -0.90 -5.08 11.90
C VAL A 164 -0.47 -6.41 12.47
N ILE A 165 -0.54 -7.51 11.70
CA ILE A 165 -0.16 -8.83 12.21
C ILE A 165 1.35 -8.88 12.50
N ASN A 166 2.20 -8.33 11.64
CA ASN A 166 3.64 -8.27 11.91
C ASN A 166 3.94 -7.30 13.07
N GLN A 167 3.21 -6.18 13.17
CA GLN A 167 3.36 -5.23 14.28
C GLN A 167 2.98 -5.84 15.64
N TRP A 168 1.90 -6.62 15.70
CA TRP A 168 1.43 -7.27 16.92
C TRP A 168 2.45 -8.22 17.53
N PHE A 169 3.21 -8.92 16.68
CA PHE A 169 4.23 -9.87 17.10
C PHE A 169 5.65 -9.26 17.09
N ASP A 170 5.76 -7.94 16.93
CA ASP A 170 7.04 -7.20 16.87
C ASP A 170 8.04 -7.78 15.85
N ILE A 171 7.53 -8.23 14.69
CA ILE A 171 8.35 -8.79 13.63
C ILE A 171 8.69 -7.70 12.63
N SER A 172 9.97 -7.36 12.53
CA SER A 172 10.44 -6.29 11.65
C SER A 172 11.76 -6.63 10.96
N GLY A 173 12.12 -5.80 9.98
CA GLY A 173 13.38 -5.90 9.27
C GLY A 173 13.41 -6.97 8.18
N LEU A 174 14.63 -7.38 7.81
CA LEU A 174 14.87 -8.23 6.63
C LEU A 174 14.25 -9.63 6.75
N ALA A 175 14.08 -10.13 7.98
CA ALA A 175 13.50 -11.44 8.25
C ALA A 175 12.04 -11.56 7.78
N VAL A 176 11.33 -10.43 7.61
CA VAL A 176 9.95 -10.40 7.12
C VAL A 176 9.87 -10.65 5.61
N ILE A 177 10.86 -10.17 4.83
CA ILE A 177 10.73 -10.03 3.37
C ILE A 177 10.52 -11.38 2.68
N LEU A 178 11.33 -12.39 3.01
CA LEU A 178 11.27 -13.71 2.37
C LEU A 178 10.00 -14.50 2.73
N PRO A 179 9.66 -14.74 4.02
CA PRO A 179 8.44 -15.45 4.37
C PRO A 179 7.21 -14.75 3.82
N GLN A 180 7.16 -13.42 3.89
CA GLN A 180 6.03 -12.65 3.39
C GLN A 180 5.89 -12.77 1.88
N SER A 181 6.98 -12.63 1.12
CA SER A 181 6.95 -12.81 -0.34
C SER A 181 6.50 -14.22 -0.74
N ALA A 182 6.92 -15.25 0.01
CA ALA A 182 6.46 -16.63 -0.20
C ALA A 182 4.96 -16.78 0.05
N GLY A 183 4.42 -16.19 1.12
CA GLY A 183 2.99 -16.16 1.41
C GLY A 183 2.20 -15.42 0.33
N MET A 184 2.71 -14.28 -0.14
CA MET A 184 2.12 -13.52 -1.25
C MET A 184 2.02 -14.36 -2.52
N PHE A 185 3.08 -15.09 -2.86
CA PHE A 185 3.15 -15.90 -4.09
C PHE A 185 2.25 -17.13 -4.01
N LEU A 186 2.23 -17.84 -2.88
CA LEU A 186 1.32 -18.97 -2.68
C LEU A 186 -0.15 -18.52 -2.80
N ALA A 187 -0.51 -17.42 -2.14
CA ALA A 187 -1.86 -16.87 -2.23
C ALA A 187 -2.22 -16.45 -3.67
N ALA A 188 -1.28 -15.85 -4.40
CA ALA A 188 -1.48 -15.47 -5.79
C ALA A 188 -1.74 -16.69 -6.70
N ILE A 189 -0.99 -17.78 -6.51
CA ILE A 189 -1.23 -19.04 -7.21
C ILE A 189 -2.62 -19.59 -6.88
N THR A 190 -2.97 -19.68 -5.59
CA THR A 190 -4.26 -20.19 -5.13
C THR A 190 -5.44 -19.39 -5.71
N ILE A 191 -5.38 -18.05 -5.65
CA ILE A 191 -6.39 -17.15 -6.24
C ILE A 191 -6.50 -17.39 -7.76
N GLY A 192 -5.36 -17.56 -8.44
CA GLY A 192 -5.32 -17.88 -9.87
C GLY A 192 -5.98 -19.22 -10.21
N LEU A 193 -5.68 -20.27 -9.44
CA LEU A 193 -6.21 -21.62 -9.63
C LEU A 193 -7.73 -21.69 -9.39
N LEU A 194 -8.21 -21.09 -8.30
CA LEU A 194 -9.64 -21.06 -7.95
C LEU A 194 -10.51 -20.42 -9.04
N ALA A 195 -9.92 -19.54 -9.84
CA ALA A 195 -10.64 -18.77 -10.82
C ALA A 195 -10.59 -19.38 -12.24
N GLY A 196 -10.04 -20.59 -12.39
CA GLY A 196 -10.22 -21.50 -13.53
C GLY A 196 -9.60 -21.08 -14.87
N LYS A 197 -8.95 -19.91 -14.96
CA LYS A 197 -8.30 -19.41 -16.17
C LYS A 197 -6.79 -19.31 -15.97
N ARG A 198 -6.02 -19.94 -16.86
CA ARG A 198 -4.56 -19.86 -16.84
C ARG A 198 -4.12 -18.42 -17.12
N PRO A 199 -3.30 -17.80 -16.25
CA PRO A 199 -2.79 -16.46 -16.48
C PRO A 199 -1.85 -16.43 -17.68
N SER A 200 -1.84 -15.32 -18.42
CA SER A 200 -0.90 -15.16 -19.54
C SER A 200 0.53 -15.00 -19.02
N PRO A 201 1.48 -15.90 -19.37
CA PRO A 201 2.87 -15.81 -18.87
C PRO A 201 3.54 -14.48 -19.25
N ARG A 202 3.25 -13.97 -20.45
CA ARG A 202 3.76 -12.68 -20.93
C ARG A 202 3.30 -11.52 -20.04
N MET A 203 2.04 -11.52 -19.62
CA MET A 203 1.49 -10.48 -18.75
C MET A 203 2.02 -10.58 -17.32
N VAL A 204 2.25 -11.79 -16.83
CA VAL A 204 2.91 -12.05 -15.54
C VAL A 204 4.35 -11.50 -15.54
N ILE A 205 5.14 -11.82 -16.58
CA ILE A 205 6.54 -11.35 -16.70
C ILE A 205 6.61 -9.81 -16.72
N ARG A 206 5.69 -9.15 -17.43
CA ARG A 206 5.63 -7.67 -17.45
C ARG A 206 5.36 -7.06 -16.07
N ASN A 207 4.73 -7.82 -15.16
CA ASN A 207 4.48 -7.40 -13.78
C ASN A 207 5.57 -7.88 -12.79
N LEU A 208 6.68 -8.47 -13.23
CA LEU A 208 7.81 -8.69 -12.31
C LEU A 208 8.37 -7.34 -11.79
N ALA A 209 8.36 -6.31 -12.64
CA ALA A 209 8.82 -4.97 -12.29
C ALA A 209 8.04 -4.34 -11.13
N THR A 210 6.73 -4.61 -11.00
CA THR A 210 5.95 -4.13 -9.86
C THR A 210 6.38 -4.83 -8.57
N GLY A 211 6.72 -6.12 -8.64
CA GLY A 211 7.29 -6.89 -7.54
C GLY A 211 8.63 -6.35 -7.08
N PHE A 212 9.54 -6.07 -8.02
CA PHE A 212 10.82 -5.43 -7.70
C PHE A 212 10.65 -4.05 -7.07
N ALA A 213 9.74 -3.22 -7.61
CA ALA A 213 9.44 -1.90 -7.04
C ALA A 213 8.92 -2.01 -5.60
N TRP A 214 8.03 -2.97 -5.34
CA TRP A 214 7.52 -3.25 -3.99
C TRP A 214 8.62 -3.72 -3.03
N SER A 215 9.48 -4.63 -3.45
CA SER A 215 10.53 -5.17 -2.59
C SER A 215 11.63 -4.15 -2.29
N VAL A 216 12.06 -3.38 -3.30
CA VAL A 216 13.00 -2.28 -3.11
C VAL A 216 12.43 -1.25 -2.15
N ALA A 217 11.14 -0.93 -2.26
CA ALA A 217 10.50 0.00 -1.33
C ALA A 217 10.48 -0.51 0.11
N ASN A 218 10.13 -1.78 0.33
CA ASN A 218 10.15 -2.38 1.67
C ASN A 218 11.57 -2.40 2.26
N LEU A 219 12.57 -2.82 1.48
CA LEU A 219 13.97 -2.81 1.91
C LEU A 219 14.41 -1.38 2.29
N ALA A 220 14.10 -0.41 1.44
CA ALA A 220 14.44 0.99 1.69
C ALA A 220 13.76 1.52 2.96
N LEU A 221 12.49 1.17 3.20
CA LEU A 221 11.80 1.57 4.42
C LEU A 221 12.45 0.94 5.66
N PHE A 222 12.77 -0.35 5.66
CA PHE A 222 13.44 -0.98 6.80
C PHE A 222 14.79 -0.34 7.10
N VAL A 223 15.60 -0.06 6.08
CA VAL A 223 16.88 0.64 6.24
C VAL A 223 16.67 2.07 6.74
N ALA A 224 15.65 2.77 6.26
CA ALA A 224 15.33 4.12 6.72
C ALA A 224 14.88 4.15 8.18
N ASN A 225 14.01 3.21 8.60
CA ASN A 225 13.55 3.08 9.97
C ASN A 225 14.73 2.93 10.94
N GLY A 226 15.71 2.07 10.60
CA GLY A 226 16.90 1.88 11.44
C GLY A 226 17.87 3.06 11.47
N ARG A 227 17.82 3.98 10.49
CA ARG A 227 18.77 5.11 10.40
C ARG A 227 18.22 6.45 10.89
N ILE A 228 16.95 6.73 10.62
CA ILE A 228 16.32 8.03 10.94
C ILE A 228 15.07 7.88 11.82
N GLY A 229 14.74 6.67 12.25
CA GLY A 229 13.56 6.38 13.07
C GLY A 229 12.27 6.36 12.26
N VAL A 230 11.26 5.65 12.79
CA VAL A 230 9.94 5.49 12.16
C VAL A 230 9.20 6.83 12.04
N ALA A 231 9.32 7.70 13.05
CA ALA A 231 8.67 9.01 13.06
C ALA A 231 9.04 9.88 11.85
N ALA A 232 10.30 9.82 11.40
CA ALA A 232 10.78 10.59 10.25
C ALA A 232 10.69 9.82 8.92
N SER A 233 10.95 8.50 8.91
CA SER A 233 10.92 7.70 7.67
C SER A 233 9.51 7.47 7.15
N PHE A 234 8.54 7.27 8.05
CA PHE A 234 7.19 6.88 7.69
C PHE A 234 6.49 7.98 6.86
N PRO A 235 6.43 9.25 7.29
CA PRO A 235 5.77 10.29 6.49
C PRO A 235 6.38 10.47 5.11
N VAL A 236 7.72 10.35 5.00
CA VAL A 236 8.42 10.43 3.72
C VAL A 236 8.01 9.29 2.79
N SER A 237 7.90 8.06 3.30
CA SER A 237 7.47 6.89 2.50
C SER A 237 6.04 7.02 1.94
N GLN A 238 5.15 7.72 2.66
CA GLN A 238 3.75 7.90 2.26
C GLN A 238 3.55 8.95 1.17
N VAL A 239 4.61 9.70 0.79
CA VAL A 239 4.61 10.51 -0.44
C VAL A 239 4.31 9.63 -1.67
N SER A 240 4.51 8.31 -1.57
CA SER A 240 4.03 7.31 -2.54
C SER A 240 2.57 7.52 -2.95
N ILE A 241 1.68 7.88 -2.02
CA ILE A 241 0.25 8.11 -2.29
C ILE A 241 0.08 9.27 -3.28
N VAL A 242 0.82 10.36 -3.07
CA VAL A 242 0.80 11.53 -3.95
C VAL A 242 1.42 11.21 -5.30
N ILE A 243 2.57 10.52 -5.32
CA ILE A 243 3.25 10.08 -6.54
C ILE A 243 2.31 9.21 -7.38
N ALA A 244 1.64 8.25 -6.77
CA ALA A 244 0.74 7.34 -7.48
C ALA A 244 -0.53 8.05 -7.96
N THR A 245 -1.10 8.92 -7.13
CA THR A 245 -2.31 9.68 -7.45
C THR A 245 -2.05 10.64 -8.60
N VAL A 246 -1.07 11.54 -8.47
CA VAL A 246 -0.74 12.53 -9.50
C VAL A 246 -0.14 11.85 -10.72
N GLY A 247 0.77 10.89 -10.53
CA GLY A 247 1.42 10.15 -11.60
C GLY A 247 0.43 9.37 -12.47
N SER A 248 -0.59 8.74 -11.86
CA SER A 248 -1.66 8.07 -12.62
C SER A 248 -2.47 9.04 -13.48
N ILE A 249 -2.83 10.22 -12.96
CA ILE A 249 -3.54 11.27 -13.73
C ILE A 249 -2.71 11.69 -14.95
N LEU A 250 -1.42 11.97 -14.74
CA LEU A 250 -0.52 12.45 -15.79
C LEU A 250 -0.23 11.38 -16.85
N ILE A 251 0.11 10.16 -16.42
CA ILE A 251 0.52 9.07 -17.31
C ILE A 251 -0.66 8.50 -18.10
N PHE A 252 -1.82 8.33 -17.46
CA PHE A 252 -3.03 7.87 -18.14
C PHE A 252 -3.83 9.00 -18.78
N LYS A 253 -3.29 10.24 -18.76
CA LYS A 253 -3.85 11.43 -19.40
C LYS A 253 -5.33 11.65 -19.04
N GLU A 254 -5.66 11.46 -17.76
CA GLU A 254 -7.01 11.68 -17.28
C GLU A 254 -7.34 13.19 -17.40
N LYS A 255 -8.34 13.54 -18.21
CA LYS A 255 -8.79 14.93 -18.32
C LYS A 255 -9.46 15.35 -17.02
N LYS A 256 -8.93 16.39 -16.38
CA LYS A 256 -9.45 16.96 -15.12
C LYS A 256 -9.63 18.46 -15.31
N SER A 257 -10.74 19.00 -14.82
CA SER A 257 -10.92 20.45 -14.75
C SER A 257 -10.03 21.06 -13.65
N ALA A 258 -9.77 22.36 -13.73
CA ALA A 258 -8.98 23.07 -12.72
C ALA A 258 -9.53 22.86 -11.29
N ALA A 259 -10.86 22.86 -11.14
CA ALA A 259 -11.51 22.62 -9.84
C ALA A 259 -11.30 21.19 -9.31
N VAL A 260 -11.10 20.19 -10.18
CA VAL A 260 -10.79 18.82 -9.76
C VAL A 260 -9.31 18.72 -9.37
N TRP A 261 -8.40 19.30 -10.15
CA TRP A 261 -6.98 19.39 -9.80
C TRP A 261 -6.74 20.04 -8.44
N MET A 262 -7.40 21.17 -8.18
CA MET A 262 -7.31 21.85 -6.88
C MET A 262 -7.73 20.94 -5.73
N ARG A 263 -8.78 20.12 -5.89
CA ARG A 263 -9.21 19.14 -4.88
C ARG A 263 -8.23 17.99 -4.69
N VAL A 264 -7.61 17.50 -5.77
CA VAL A 264 -6.56 16.47 -5.68
C VAL A 264 -5.37 16.98 -4.88
N LEU A 265 -4.89 18.18 -5.21
CA LEU A 265 -3.74 18.80 -4.55
C LEU A 265 -4.05 19.13 -3.10
N LEU A 266 -5.20 19.78 -2.83
CA LEU A 266 -5.62 20.08 -1.47
C LEU A 266 -5.80 18.82 -0.63
N GLY A 267 -6.52 17.82 -1.15
CA GLY A 267 -6.75 16.56 -0.46
C GLY A 267 -5.44 15.80 -0.19
N SER A 268 -4.51 15.81 -1.14
CA SER A 268 -3.17 15.24 -0.98
C SER A 268 -2.38 15.96 0.12
N THR A 269 -2.39 17.30 0.14
CA THR A 269 -1.72 18.10 1.17
C THR A 269 -2.30 17.83 2.56
N VAL A 270 -3.64 17.80 2.69
CA VAL A 270 -4.33 17.51 3.95
C VAL A 270 -4.02 16.10 4.43
N LEU A 271 -4.02 15.11 3.52
CA LEU A 271 -3.63 13.74 3.84
C LEU A 271 -2.18 13.68 4.34
N MET A 272 -1.25 14.33 3.65
CA MET A 272 0.16 14.36 4.04
C MET A 272 0.40 15.06 5.38
N ALA A 273 -0.37 16.10 5.69
CA ALA A 273 -0.34 16.72 7.01
C ALA A 273 -0.77 15.72 8.11
N GLY A 274 -1.87 14.98 7.88
CA GLY A 274 -2.30 13.91 8.78
C GLY A 274 -1.23 12.83 8.96
N VAL A 275 -0.64 12.35 7.86
CA VAL A 275 0.45 11.37 7.90
C VAL A 275 1.67 11.87 8.67
N PHE A 276 2.04 13.14 8.51
CA PHE A 276 3.13 13.75 9.26
C PHE A 276 2.83 13.73 10.77
N LEU A 277 1.61 14.09 11.16
CA LEU A 277 1.19 14.01 12.56
C LEU A 277 1.21 12.56 13.10
N ILE A 278 0.82 11.55 12.29
CA ILE A 278 0.97 10.13 12.67
C ILE A 278 2.44 9.81 12.97
N GLY A 279 3.38 10.27 12.13
CA GLY A 279 4.81 10.09 12.37
C GLY A 279 5.25 10.61 13.75
N LEU A 280 4.78 11.80 14.12
CA LEU A 280 5.06 12.41 15.44
C LEU A 280 4.41 11.68 16.63
N THR A 281 3.42 10.82 16.41
CA THR A 281 2.89 9.97 17.50
C THR A 281 3.80 8.79 17.82
N LYS A 282 4.73 8.45 16.89
CA LYS A 282 5.65 7.31 16.98
C LYS A 282 7.06 7.70 17.45
N SER A 283 7.23 8.94 17.91
CA SER A 283 8.45 9.48 18.51
C SER A 283 8.38 9.48 20.03
#